data_AF-A0A2N2RAT9-F1
#
_entry.id   AF-A0A2N2RAT9-F1
#
_cell.length_a   1.000
_cell.length_b   1.000
_cell.length_c   1.000
_cell.angle_alpha   90.00
_cell.angle_beta   90.00
_cell.angle_gamma   90.00
#
_symmetry.space_group_name_H-M   'P 1'
#
loop_
_entity.id
_entity.type
_entity.pdbx_description
1 polymer ?
#
loop_
_entity_poly.entity_id
_entity_poly.type
_entity_poly.pdbx_seq_one_letter_code
_entity_poly.pdbx_strand_id
1 'polypeptide(L)'
;MSFGSFNEGYNAPMADINTTPLVDVMLVLLVIFIITAPLFHQAIPIDLPKVSSSKLDDKPEVIQLAIDAKGLVYWNGEVMHREMLDTRFAEASARQPELHLRADREVRYESVADVMAAAQRNGLVKIAFVTQPQDKP
;
A
#
# COMPACT_ATOMS: atom_id res chain seq x y z
N MET A 1 -39.52 83.77 34.76
CA MET A 1 -38.28 83.44 34.02
C MET A 1 -37.16 83.37 35.03
N SER A 2 -36.31 82.36 35.21
CA SER A 2 -36.15 81.03 34.61
C SER A 2 -34.70 80.64 34.94
N PHE A 3 -34.50 79.57 35.74
CA PHE A 3 -33.31 78.69 35.85
C PHE A 3 -31.94 79.34 36.15
N GLY A 4 -31.02 78.74 36.91
CA GLY A 4 -30.89 77.40 37.46
C GLY A 4 -29.42 77.26 37.88
N SER A 5 -29.21 76.62 39.04
CA SER A 5 -27.92 76.16 39.57
C SER A 5 -27.19 75.21 38.61
N PHE A 6 -26.02 74.70 39.03
CA PHE A 6 -25.21 73.57 38.53
C PHE A 6 -23.93 73.97 37.78
N ASN A 7 -22.75 73.39 38.01
CA ASN A 7 -22.31 72.32 38.92
C ASN A 7 -20.78 72.15 38.79
N GLU A 8 -20.17 71.65 39.87
CA GLU A 8 -18.93 70.86 40.03
C GLU A 8 -17.77 70.93 39.03
N GLY A 9 -16.57 71.01 39.62
CA GLY A 9 -15.31 70.68 38.97
C GLY A 9 -15.27 69.26 38.43
N TYR A 10 -14.86 69.15 37.17
CA TYR A 10 -14.55 67.89 36.52
C TYR A 10 -13.20 67.36 37.04
N ASN A 11 -13.24 66.54 38.09
CA ASN A 11 -12.24 65.50 38.30
C ASN A 11 -12.62 64.33 37.40
N ALA A 12 -12.02 64.24 36.21
CA ALA A 12 -12.18 63.09 35.35
C ALA A 12 -11.47 61.87 35.99
N PRO A 13 -12.15 60.75 36.26
CA PRO A 13 -11.49 59.56 36.79
C PRO A 13 -10.60 58.97 35.69
N MET A 14 -9.29 58.94 35.92
CA MET A 14 -8.37 58.18 35.07
C MET A 14 -8.67 56.70 35.28
N ALA A 15 -9.20 56.03 34.25
CA ALA A 15 -9.38 54.59 34.24
C ALA A 15 -8.03 53.93 33.93
N ASP A 16 -7.39 53.34 34.94
CA ASP A 16 -6.23 52.49 34.72
C ASP A 16 -6.64 51.28 33.89
N ILE A 17 -5.97 51.08 32.75
CA ILE A 17 -6.16 49.87 31.94
C ILE A 17 -5.51 48.72 32.72
N ASN A 18 -6.31 47.73 33.09
CA ASN A 18 -5.78 46.49 33.66
C ASN A 18 -4.87 45.82 32.62
N THR A 19 -3.56 45.87 32.85
CA THR A 19 -2.54 45.31 31.94
C THR A 19 -2.41 43.79 32.09
N THR A 20 -2.82 43.23 33.23
CA THR A 20 -2.73 41.79 33.54
C THR A 20 -3.50 40.92 32.54
N PRO A 21 -4.79 41.19 32.21
CA PRO A 21 -5.50 40.45 31.18
C PRO A 21 -4.92 40.67 29.77
N LEU A 22 -4.34 41.84 29.51
CA LEU A 22 -3.77 42.18 28.20
C LEU A 22 -2.49 41.38 27.93
N VAL A 23 -1.64 41.21 28.94
CA VAL A 23 -0.42 40.40 28.84
C VAL A 23 -0.74 38.92 28.60
N ASP A 24 -1.79 38.38 29.24
CA ASP A 24 -2.22 37.00 29.07
C ASP A 24 -2.64 36.70 27.62
N VAL A 25 -3.47 37.57 27.04
CA VAL A 25 -3.88 37.46 25.63
C VAL A 25 -2.67 37.52 24.69
N MET A 26 -1.70 38.41 24.96
CA MET A 26 -0.48 38.48 24.16
C MET A 26 0.38 37.23 24.27
N LEU A 27 0.48 36.63 25.47
CA LEU A 27 1.22 35.40 25.69
C LEU A 27 0.57 34.20 24.99
N VAL A 28 -0.75 34.10 25.00
CA VAL A 28 -1.50 33.06 24.26
C VAL A 28 -1.20 33.15 22.76
N LEU A 29 -1.19 34.37 22.19
CA LEU A 29 -0.86 34.56 20.77
C LEU A 29 0.58 34.15 20.43
N LEU A 30 1.55 34.47 21.31
CA LEU A 30 2.94 34.04 21.17
C LEU A 30 3.08 32.51 21.17
N VAL A 31 2.38 31.83 22.08
CA VAL A 31 2.39 30.35 22.17
C VAL A 31 1.82 29.73 20.90
N ILE A 32 0.73 30.28 20.34
CA ILE A 32 0.16 29.82 19.07
C ILE A 32 1.18 29.95 17.93
N PHE A 33 1.89 31.07 17.82
CA PHE A 33 2.94 31.25 16.80
C PHE A 33 4.11 30.27 16.96
N ILE A 34 4.56 30.04 18.20
CA ILE A 34 5.64 29.08 18.49
C ILE A 34 5.25 27.65 18.08
N ILE A 35 4.01 27.24 18.36
CA ILE A 35 3.52 25.87 18.08
C ILE A 35 3.22 25.65 16.58
N THR A 36 2.86 26.69 15.83
CA THR A 36 2.53 26.55 14.40
C THR A 36 3.76 26.55 13.48
N ALA A 37 4.86 27.19 13.89
CA ALA A 37 6.14 27.19 13.16
C ALA A 37 6.72 25.80 12.81
N PRO A 38 6.72 24.77 13.70
CA PRO A 38 7.33 23.46 13.40
C PRO A 38 6.62 22.65 12.31
N LEU A 39 5.48 23.08 11.77
CA LEU A 39 4.79 22.37 10.69
C LEU A 39 5.46 22.56 9.32
N PHE A 40 6.44 23.45 9.19
CA PHE A 40 7.21 23.66 7.95
C PHE A 40 8.38 22.67 7.79
N HIS A 41 8.18 21.38 8.05
CA HIS A 41 9.17 20.36 7.75
C HIS A 41 8.91 19.68 6.39
N GLN A 42 9.78 20.03 5.44
CA GLN A 42 10.25 19.25 4.28
C GLN A 42 9.18 18.64 3.34
N ALA A 43 8.86 19.39 2.28
CA ALA A 43 8.51 18.77 1.01
C ALA A 43 9.75 18.02 0.50
N ILE A 44 9.79 16.71 0.70
CA ILE A 44 10.77 15.84 0.04
C ILE A 44 10.44 15.92 -1.47
N PRO A 45 11.34 16.43 -2.33
CA PRO A 45 11.14 16.28 -3.76
C PRO A 45 11.29 14.79 -4.07
N ILE A 46 10.16 14.09 -4.26
CA ILE A 46 10.18 12.76 -4.86
C ILE A 46 10.38 13.00 -6.36
N ASP A 47 11.59 12.75 -6.83
CA ASP A 47 11.85 12.59 -8.25
C ASP A 47 11.14 11.32 -8.72
N LEU A 48 9.96 11.49 -9.34
CA LEU A 48 9.32 10.40 -10.06
C LEU A 48 10.16 10.13 -11.30
N PRO A 49 10.81 8.95 -11.43
CA PRO A 49 11.46 8.58 -12.67
C PRO A 49 10.39 8.57 -13.76
N LYS A 50 10.60 9.36 -14.81
CA LYS A 50 9.78 9.32 -16.02
C LYS A 50 10.09 8.03 -16.75
N VAL A 51 9.45 6.94 -16.31
CA VAL A 51 9.38 5.72 -17.10
C VAL A 51 8.50 6.05 -18.30
N SER A 52 9.08 5.90 -19.49
CA SER A 52 8.37 5.99 -20.75
C SER A 52 7.08 5.17 -20.67
N SER A 53 5.97 5.79 -21.08
CA SER A 53 4.65 5.18 -21.21
C SER A 53 4.62 4.10 -22.30
N SER A 54 5.39 3.03 -22.14
CA SER A 54 4.87 1.71 -22.47
C SER A 54 4.00 1.34 -21.29
N LYS A 55 2.75 0.92 -21.52
CA LYS A 55 1.99 0.23 -20.47
C LYS A 55 2.91 -0.88 -19.94
N LEU A 56 3.44 -0.70 -18.74
CA LEU A 56 3.87 -1.83 -17.95
C LEU A 56 2.53 -2.53 -17.69
N ASP A 57 2.21 -3.55 -18.48
CA ASP A 57 1.31 -4.59 -18.01
C ASP A 57 2.00 -5.09 -16.73
N ASP A 58 1.66 -4.49 -15.60
CA ASP A 58 2.06 -4.91 -14.25
C ASP A 58 1.30 -6.18 -13.87
N LYS A 59 1.01 -7.01 -14.88
CA LYS A 59 0.48 -8.35 -14.70
C LYS A 59 1.65 -9.18 -14.22
N PRO A 60 1.55 -9.79 -13.03
CA PRO A 60 2.56 -10.73 -12.58
C PRO A 60 2.79 -11.77 -13.68
N GLU A 61 4.05 -12.12 -13.90
CA GLU A 61 4.44 -13.16 -14.86
C GLU A 61 3.62 -14.42 -14.54
N VAL A 62 2.95 -15.00 -15.53
CA VAL A 62 2.10 -16.18 -15.33
C VAL A 62 2.88 -17.40 -15.79
N ILE A 63 3.11 -18.34 -14.88
CA ILE A 63 3.73 -19.62 -15.20
C ILE A 63 2.62 -20.67 -15.29
N GLN A 64 2.48 -21.31 -16.45
CA GLN A 64 1.54 -22.40 -16.65
C GLN A 64 2.24 -23.73 -16.36
N LEU A 65 1.78 -24.43 -15.34
CA LEU A 65 2.27 -25.75 -15.00
C LEU A 65 1.17 -26.76 -15.26
N ALA A 66 1.39 -27.69 -16.19
CA ALA A 66 0.44 -28.76 -16.45
C ALA A 66 1.00 -30.13 -16.07
N ILE A 67 0.15 -31.02 -15.58
CA ILE A 67 0.48 -32.42 -15.30
C ILE A 67 -0.48 -33.29 -16.12
N ASP A 68 0.05 -34.14 -16.99
CA ASP A 68 -0.76 -35.07 -17.78
C ASP A 68 -1.07 -36.36 -17.02
N ALA A 69 -1.99 -37.18 -17.56
CA ALA A 69 -2.36 -38.48 -17.01
C ALA A 69 -1.18 -39.46 -16.86
N LYS A 70 -0.08 -39.27 -17.61
CA LYS A 70 1.14 -40.08 -17.55
C LYS A 70 2.12 -39.59 -16.48
N GLY A 71 1.82 -38.47 -15.82
CA GLY A 71 2.68 -37.84 -14.81
C GLY A 71 3.80 -36.97 -15.40
N LEU A 72 3.78 -36.69 -16.71
CA LEU A 72 4.67 -35.72 -17.32
C LEU A 72 4.27 -34.32 -16.90
N VAL A 73 5.29 -33.54 -16.53
CA VAL A 73 5.11 -32.14 -16.13
C VAL A 73 5.47 -31.25 -17.31
N TYR A 74 4.62 -30.26 -17.56
CA TYR A 74 4.78 -29.29 -18.62
C TYR A 74 4.95 -27.90 -18.00
N TRP A 75 6.02 -27.22 -18.34
CA TRP A 75 6.31 -25.84 -17.95
C TRP A 75 6.09 -24.92 -19.15
N ASN A 76 5.08 -24.06 -19.09
CA ASN A 76 4.68 -23.18 -20.20
C ASN A 76 4.48 -23.92 -21.54
N GLY A 77 4.04 -25.18 -21.48
CA GLY A 77 3.82 -26.04 -22.64
C GLY A 77 5.01 -26.92 -23.04
N GLU A 78 6.18 -26.72 -22.44
CA GLU A 78 7.37 -27.56 -22.69
C GLU A 78 7.46 -28.72 -21.69
N VAL A 79 7.75 -29.92 -22.19
CA VAL A 79 7.96 -31.09 -21.32
C VAL A 79 9.19 -30.86 -20.45
N MET A 80 9.03 -31.05 -19.14
CA MET A 80 10.10 -30.85 -18.17
C MET A 80 10.19 -32.02 -17.21
N HIS A 81 11.43 -32.40 -16.86
CA HIS A 81 11.67 -33.39 -15.82
C HIS A 81 11.39 -32.81 -14.44
N ARG A 82 10.85 -33.65 -13.57
CA ARG A 82 10.47 -33.27 -12.21
C ARG A 82 11.66 -32.80 -11.37
N GLU A 83 12.86 -33.33 -11.62
CA GLU A 83 14.09 -32.91 -10.93
C GLU A 83 14.48 -31.44 -11.21
N MET A 84 14.05 -30.89 -12.36
CA MET A 84 14.34 -29.50 -12.72
C MET A 84 13.33 -28.50 -12.15
N LEU A 85 12.20 -28.98 -11.58
CA LEU A 85 11.16 -28.11 -11.03
C LEU A 85 11.68 -27.25 -9.88
N ASP A 86 12.44 -27.82 -8.95
CA ASP A 86 12.93 -27.08 -7.79
C ASP A 86 13.81 -25.91 -8.21
N THR A 87 14.75 -26.13 -9.13
CA THR A 87 15.60 -25.06 -9.69
C THR A 87 14.77 -23.98 -10.38
N ARG A 88 13.80 -24.38 -11.22
CA ARG A 88 12.93 -23.43 -11.94
C ARG A 88 12.04 -22.63 -11.01
N PHE A 89 11.50 -23.26 -9.97
CA PHE A 89 10.70 -22.56 -8.97
C PHE A 89 11.55 -21.58 -8.15
N ALA A 90 12.78 -21.95 -7.79
CA ALA A 90 13.70 -21.05 -7.11
C ALA A 90 14.04 -19.81 -7.96
N GLU A 91 14.35 -20.01 -9.26
CA GLU A 91 14.58 -18.91 -10.21
C GLU A 91 13.35 -18.02 -10.36
N ALA A 92 12.17 -18.62 -10.49
CA ALA A 92 10.91 -17.93 -10.66
C ALA A 92 10.49 -17.13 -9.41
N SER A 93 10.81 -17.62 -8.21
CA SER A 93 10.39 -17.02 -6.94
C SER A 93 10.78 -15.55 -6.79
N ALA A 94 11.90 -15.13 -7.38
CA ALA A 94 12.41 -13.76 -7.33
C ALA A 94 11.42 -12.71 -7.88
N ARG A 95 10.57 -13.10 -8.83
CA ARG A 95 9.58 -12.22 -9.48
C ARG A 95 8.15 -12.41 -8.97
N GLN A 96 7.95 -13.34 -8.04
CA GLN A 96 6.63 -13.74 -7.53
C GLN A 96 5.54 -13.91 -8.61
N PRO A 97 5.76 -14.78 -9.59
CA PRO A 97 4.78 -15.08 -10.63
C PRO A 97 3.53 -15.74 -10.05
N GLU A 98 2.44 -15.68 -10.81
CA GLU A 98 1.26 -16.48 -10.57
C GLU A 98 1.42 -17.86 -11.22
N LEU A 99 1.43 -18.91 -10.42
CA LEU A 99 1.55 -20.29 -10.88
C LEU A 99 0.15 -20.84 -11.19
N HIS A 100 -0.14 -21.01 -12.48
CA HIS A 100 -1.36 -21.61 -12.97
C HIS A 100 -1.19 -23.12 -13.10
N LEU A 101 -1.70 -23.86 -12.12
CA LEU A 101 -1.62 -25.31 -12.07
C LEU A 101 -2.82 -25.95 -12.77
N ARG A 102 -2.57 -26.73 -13.82
CA ARG A 102 -3.54 -27.59 -14.51
C ARG A 102 -3.15 -29.05 -14.26
N ALA A 103 -4.07 -29.86 -13.77
CA ALA A 103 -3.88 -31.30 -13.66
C ALA A 103 -4.95 -32.00 -14.48
N ASP A 104 -4.57 -33.05 -15.20
CA ASP A 104 -5.52 -33.96 -15.83
C ASP A 104 -6.36 -34.67 -14.75
N ARG A 105 -7.57 -35.12 -15.10
CA ARG A 105 -8.47 -35.82 -14.17
C ARG A 105 -7.90 -37.15 -13.71
N GLU A 106 -7.10 -37.80 -14.55
CA GLU A 106 -6.51 -39.11 -14.24
C GLU A 106 -5.25 -39.00 -13.36
N VAL A 107 -4.75 -37.78 -13.12
CA VAL A 107 -3.58 -37.56 -12.28
C VAL A 107 -3.88 -37.90 -10.82
N ARG A 108 -2.99 -38.70 -10.23
CA ARG A 108 -3.04 -39.02 -8.80
C ARG A 108 -2.82 -37.75 -7.97
N TYR A 109 -3.69 -37.54 -6.97
CA TYR A 109 -3.64 -36.37 -6.11
C TYR A 109 -2.25 -36.15 -5.46
N GLU A 110 -1.56 -37.23 -5.09
CA GLU A 110 -0.18 -37.16 -4.57
C GLU A 110 0.78 -36.42 -5.50
N SER A 111 0.71 -36.64 -6.82
CA SER A 111 1.59 -35.97 -7.78
C SER A 111 1.34 -34.47 -7.83
N VAL A 112 0.09 -34.04 -7.65
CA VAL A 112 -0.28 -32.63 -7.58
C VAL A 112 0.21 -32.04 -6.26
N ALA A 113 0.02 -32.76 -5.15
CA ALA A 113 0.47 -32.34 -3.82
C ALA A 113 1.99 -32.18 -3.75
N ASP A 114 2.76 -33.10 -4.32
CA ASP A 114 4.22 -33.04 -4.39
C ASP A 114 4.70 -31.77 -5.11
N VAL A 115 4.06 -31.45 -6.23
CA VAL A 115 4.41 -30.28 -7.05
C VAL A 115 4.05 -28.98 -6.33
N MET A 116 2.90 -28.94 -5.65
CA MET A 116 2.53 -27.79 -4.81
C MET A 116 3.49 -27.61 -3.63
N ALA A 117 3.88 -28.70 -2.97
CA ALA A 117 4.85 -28.65 -1.89
C ALA A 117 6.22 -28.17 -2.40
N ALA A 118 6.65 -28.61 -3.57
CA ALA A 118 7.86 -28.10 -4.23
C ALA A 118 7.76 -26.59 -4.52
N ALA A 119 6.66 -26.13 -5.12
CA ALA A 119 6.46 -24.71 -5.40
C ALA A 119 6.49 -23.86 -4.11
N GLN A 120 5.79 -24.30 -3.07
CA GLN A 120 5.72 -23.59 -1.79
C GLN A 120 7.07 -23.56 -1.06
N ARG A 121 7.82 -24.67 -1.05
CA ARG A 121 9.18 -24.74 -0.46
C ARG A 121 10.15 -23.78 -1.12
N ASN A 122 9.99 -23.53 -2.42
CA ASN A 122 10.80 -22.60 -3.19
C ASN A 122 10.27 -21.15 -3.17
N GLY A 123 9.24 -20.85 -2.35
CA GLY A 123 8.77 -19.48 -2.13
C GLY A 123 7.73 -18.97 -3.13
N LEU A 124 7.12 -19.84 -3.93
CA LEU A 124 5.96 -19.46 -4.76
C LEU A 124 4.68 -19.48 -3.91
N VAL A 125 4.12 -18.29 -3.70
CA VAL A 125 2.97 -18.09 -2.80
C VAL A 125 1.64 -18.04 -3.57
N LYS A 126 1.67 -17.60 -4.83
CA LYS A 126 0.48 -17.40 -5.66
C LYS A 126 0.26 -18.60 -6.58
N ILE A 127 -0.59 -19.53 -6.15
CA ILE A 127 -0.96 -20.71 -6.94
C ILE A 127 -2.45 -20.65 -7.28
N ALA A 128 -2.78 -20.69 -8.56
CA ALA A 128 -4.14 -20.71 -9.07
C ALA A 128 -4.40 -22.04 -9.80
N PHE A 129 -5.52 -22.70 -9.50
CA PHE A 129 -5.91 -23.91 -10.22
C PHE A 129 -6.70 -23.55 -11.48
N VAL A 130 -6.24 -24.04 -12.63
CA VAL A 130 -6.94 -23.87 -13.89
C VAL A 130 -7.69 -25.15 -14.21
N THR A 131 -8.92 -25.24 -13.71
CA THR A 131 -9.85 -26.29 -14.11
C THR A 131 -10.44 -25.94 -15.48
N GLN A 132 -10.41 -26.87 -16.44
CA GLN A 132 -11.23 -26.73 -17.63
C GLN A 132 -12.70 -26.78 -17.20
N PRO A 133 -13.55 -25.82 -17.62
CA PRO A 133 -14.99 -25.95 -17.45
C PRO A 133 -15.42 -27.29 -18.03
N GLN A 134 -16.18 -28.06 -17.27
CA GLN A 134 -16.87 -29.22 -17.85
C GLN A 134 -17.79 -28.65 -18.93
N ASP A 135 -17.51 -28.95 -20.20
CA ASP A 135 -18.44 -28.68 -21.28
C ASP A 135 -19.71 -29.45 -20.91
N LYS A 136 -20.73 -28.71 -20.45
CA LYS A 136 -21.99 -29.31 -20.02
C LYS A 136 -22.62 -29.91 -21.29
N PRO A 137 -23.08 -31.17 -21.24
CA PRO A 137 -23.70 -31.83 -22.38
C PRO A 137 -24.96 -31.12 -22.85
#